data_AF-A0A0W0YW54-F1
#
_entry.id   AF-A0A0W0YW54-F1
#
_cell.length_a   1.000
_cell.length_b   1.000
_cell.length_c   1.000
_cell.angle_alpha   90.00
_cell.angle_beta   90.00
_cell.angle_gamma   90.00
#
_symmetry.space_group_name_H-M   'P 1'
#
loop_
_entity.id
_entity.type
_entity.pdbx_description
1 polymer ?
#
loop_
_entity_poly.entity_id
_entity_poly.type
_entity_poly.pdbx_seq_one_letter_code
_entity_poly.pdbx_strand_id
1 'polypeptide(L)'
;MKRGEFVETCSIREKELQKLVNQIMSRPDTRENRILLQHALKGDYSDFGSSHPLPNHLLFAELEAANAVEPESDWGAVLRNAHNGEYEHGYGASCLFFHTRRFVNEATQQADTRKKQEAAEVESEFGLLRK
;
A
#
# COMPACT_ATOMS: atom_id res chain seq x y z
N MET A 1 -11.27 -1.35 -8.73
CA MET A 1 -11.61 -0.71 -7.45
C MET A 1 -10.54 0.32 -7.17
N LYS A 2 -10.95 1.56 -6.90
CA LYS A 2 -10.02 2.63 -6.51
C LYS A 2 -9.63 2.48 -5.03
N ARG A 3 -8.48 3.03 -4.64
CA ARG A 3 -7.99 2.96 -3.26
C ARG A 3 -8.96 3.56 -2.24
N GLY A 4 -9.60 4.69 -2.57
CA GLY A 4 -10.64 5.31 -1.73
C GLY A 4 -11.85 4.41 -1.52
N GLU A 5 -12.39 3.84 -2.60
CA GLU A 5 -13.53 2.91 -2.55
C GLU A 5 -13.22 1.67 -1.70
N PHE A 6 -11.98 1.16 -1.78
CA PHE A 6 -11.54 0.04 -0.95
C PHE A 6 -11.58 0.38 0.54
N VAL A 7 -11.07 1.55 0.94
CA VAL A 7 -11.11 1.98 2.35
C VAL A 7 -12.53 2.25 2.84
N GLU A 8 -13.41 2.81 2.01
CA GLU A 8 -14.82 3.04 2.38
C GLU A 8 -15.56 1.74 2.72
N THR A 9 -15.19 0.62 2.09
CA THR A 9 -15.74 -0.70 2.44
C THR A 9 -15.19 -1.25 3.75
N CYS A 10 -14.13 -0.67 4.29
CA CYS A 10 -13.45 -1.11 5.50
C CYS A 10 -13.86 -0.22 6.69
N SER A 11 -14.49 -0.80 7.71
CA SER A 11 -14.74 -0.07 8.95
C SER A 11 -13.55 -0.20 9.89
N ILE A 12 -12.84 0.89 10.11
CA ILE A 12 -11.69 0.97 11.03
C ILE A 12 -12.17 1.55 12.36
N ARG A 13 -11.88 0.87 13.47
CA ARG A 13 -12.31 1.27 14.82
C ARG A 13 -11.15 1.74 15.70
N GLU A 14 -9.94 1.26 15.44
CA GLU A 14 -8.74 1.61 16.20
C GLU A 14 -8.08 2.86 15.63
N LYS A 15 -7.68 3.77 16.52
CA LYS A 15 -7.16 5.09 16.13
C LYS A 15 -5.78 4.97 15.49
N GLU A 16 -4.99 4.04 15.98
CA GLU A 16 -3.63 3.73 15.62
C GLU A 16 -3.60 3.14 14.20
N LEU A 17 -4.48 2.18 13.92
CA LEU A 17 -4.71 1.65 12.57
C LEU A 17 -5.26 2.74 11.63
N GLN A 18 -6.23 3.55 12.07
CA GLN A 18 -6.76 4.64 11.25
C GLN A 18 -5.68 5.67 10.90
N LYS A 19 -4.77 5.96 11.84
CA LYS A 19 -3.64 6.85 11.62
C LYS A 19 -2.70 6.29 10.57
N LEU A 20 -2.32 5.01 10.68
CA LEU A 20 -1.51 4.33 9.67
C LEU A 20 -2.19 4.38 8.29
N VAL A 21 -3.46 3.99 8.21
CA VAL A 21 -4.24 4.01 6.97
C VAL A 21 -4.31 5.40 6.36
N ASN A 22 -4.52 6.46 7.16
CA ASN A 22 -4.57 7.83 6.66
C ASN A 22 -3.21 8.31 6.13
N GLN A 23 -2.11 7.83 6.70
CA GLN A 23 -0.78 8.16 6.18
C GLN A 23 -0.46 7.42 4.90
N ILE A 24 -0.88 6.17 4.75
CA ILE A 24 -0.79 5.46 3.46
C ILE A 24 -1.70 6.17 2.44
N MET A 25 -2.92 6.51 2.89
CA MET A 25 -3.88 7.55 2.49
C MET A 25 -3.35 8.75 1.70
N SER A 26 -2.30 9.38 2.22
CA SER A 26 -1.78 10.62 1.65
C SER A 26 -0.69 10.40 0.61
N ARG A 27 -0.30 9.14 0.36
CA ARG A 27 0.79 8.77 -0.55
C ARG A 27 0.26 8.35 -1.92
N PRO A 28 1.09 8.45 -2.98
CA PRO A 28 0.69 8.03 -4.31
C PRO A 28 0.23 6.58 -4.35
N ASP A 29 -0.59 6.27 -5.36
CA ASP A 29 -1.22 4.97 -5.48
C ASP A 29 -0.32 3.98 -6.22
N THR A 30 0.75 3.55 -5.55
CA THR A 30 1.70 2.55 -6.05
C THR A 30 1.32 1.13 -5.63
N ARG A 31 1.94 0.14 -6.26
CA ARG A 31 1.74 -1.27 -5.91
C ARG A 31 2.13 -1.52 -4.45
N GLU A 32 3.27 -1.00 -4.03
CA GLU A 32 3.83 -1.15 -2.69
C GLU A 32 2.90 -0.51 -1.65
N ASN A 33 2.41 0.71 -1.91
CA ASN A 33 1.48 1.40 -1.00
C ASN A 33 0.12 0.69 -0.91
N ARG A 34 -0.33 0.02 -1.98
CA ARG A 34 -1.55 -0.79 -1.96
C ARG A 34 -1.38 -2.10 -1.19
N ILE A 35 -0.22 -2.74 -1.28
CA ILE A 35 0.10 -3.94 -0.47
C ILE A 35 0.12 -3.56 1.00
N LEU A 36 0.85 -2.49 1.34
CA LEU A 36 0.93 -1.95 2.69
C LEU A 36 -0.48 -1.63 3.25
N LEU A 37 -1.32 -0.97 2.45
CA LEU A 37 -2.71 -0.69 2.83
C LEU A 37 -3.54 -1.98 3.04
N GLN A 38 -3.38 -2.97 2.17
CA GLN A 38 -4.09 -4.25 2.29
C GLN A 38 -3.74 -4.98 3.58
N HIS A 39 -2.45 -5.07 3.90
CA HIS A 39 -1.95 -5.75 5.09
C HIS A 39 -2.35 -5.00 6.38
N ALA A 40 -2.28 -3.66 6.37
CA ALA A 40 -2.81 -2.84 7.47
C ALA A 40 -4.29 -3.17 7.74
N LEU A 41 -5.13 -3.14 6.70
CA LEU A 41 -6.57 -3.37 6.84
C LEU A 41 -6.92 -4.81 7.20
N LYS A 42 -6.08 -5.80 6.85
CA LYS A 42 -6.25 -7.18 7.30
C LYS A 42 -5.89 -7.39 8.77
N GLY A 43 -5.10 -6.49 9.35
CA GLY A 43 -4.51 -6.68 10.67
C GLY A 43 -3.25 -7.53 10.64
N ASP A 44 -2.56 -7.63 9.51
CA ASP A 44 -1.31 -8.40 9.42
C ASP A 44 -0.20 -7.78 10.31
N TYR A 45 -0.32 -6.50 10.65
CA TYR A 45 0.53 -5.79 11.60
C TYR A 45 -0.04 -5.70 13.03
N SER A 46 -1.18 -6.34 13.29
CA SER A 46 -1.80 -6.33 14.61
C SER A 46 -1.27 -7.44 15.50
N ASP A 47 -1.27 -7.23 16.81
CA ASP A 47 -0.85 -8.25 17.78
C ASP A 47 -1.89 -9.39 17.92
N PHE A 48 -3.15 -9.14 17.58
CA PHE A 48 -4.22 -10.12 17.64
C PHE A 48 -4.75 -10.45 16.23
N GLY A 49 -4.29 -11.58 15.71
CA GLY A 49 -4.73 -12.11 14.41
C GLY A 49 -3.66 -12.09 13.31
N SER A 50 -2.48 -11.53 13.56
CA SER A 50 -1.37 -11.68 12.63
C SER A 50 -0.91 -13.14 12.56
N SER A 51 -0.74 -13.66 11.34
CA SER A 51 -0.03 -14.92 11.11
C SER A 51 1.48 -14.78 11.21
N HIS A 52 1.98 -13.55 11.37
CA HIS A 52 3.41 -13.28 11.46
C HIS A 52 3.89 -13.29 12.92
N PRO A 53 5.03 -13.94 13.20
CA PRO A 53 5.57 -14.00 14.55
C PRO A 53 6.02 -12.63 15.08
N LEU A 54 6.19 -11.63 14.20
CA LEU A 54 6.67 -10.29 14.52
C LEU A 54 5.96 -9.24 13.64
N PRO A 55 4.72 -8.85 13.98
CA PRO A 55 3.89 -7.96 13.16
C PRO A 55 4.55 -6.60 12.89
N ASN A 56 5.25 -6.06 13.88
CA ASN A 56 6.01 -4.81 13.74
C ASN A 56 7.17 -4.94 12.72
N HIS A 57 7.88 -6.08 12.68
CA HIS A 57 8.95 -6.29 11.69
C HIS A 57 8.42 -6.36 10.26
N LEU A 58 7.23 -6.93 10.05
CA LEU A 58 6.60 -6.95 8.74
C LEU A 58 6.24 -5.52 8.29
N LEU A 59 5.65 -4.72 9.19
CA LEU A 59 5.36 -3.31 8.91
C LEU A 59 6.62 -2.54 8.51
N PHE A 60 7.73 -2.72 9.23
CA PHE A 60 9.00 -2.07 8.90
C PHE A 60 9.51 -2.45 7.51
N ALA A 61 9.57 -3.75 7.19
CA ALA A 61 10.07 -4.22 5.91
C ALA A 61 9.25 -3.66 4.73
N GLU A 62 7.93 -3.56 4.88
CA GLU A 62 7.06 -3.04 3.83
C GLU A 62 7.11 -1.51 3.72
N LEU A 63 7.29 -0.80 4.82
CA LEU A 63 7.57 0.64 4.80
C LEU A 63 8.91 0.95 4.14
N GLU A 64 9.95 0.15 4.37
CA GLU A 64 11.24 0.28 3.69
C GLU A 64 11.11 0.04 2.18
N ALA A 65 10.33 -0.97 1.77
CA ALA A 65 10.06 -1.23 0.36
C ALA A 65 9.30 -0.07 -0.31
N ALA A 66 8.28 0.47 0.36
CA ALA A 66 7.54 1.65 -0.12
C ALA A 66 8.47 2.89 -0.24
N ASN A 67 9.34 3.09 0.75
CA ASN A 67 10.33 4.17 0.73
C ASN A 67 11.36 4.02 -0.40
N ALA A 68 11.76 2.78 -0.73
CA ALA A 68 12.70 2.54 -1.83
C ALA A 68 12.10 2.86 -3.21
N VAL A 69 10.79 2.67 -3.39
CA VAL A 69 10.07 3.01 -4.63
C VAL A 69 9.80 4.51 -4.73
N GLU A 70 9.58 5.18 -3.59
CA GLU A 70 9.29 6.61 -3.53
C GLU A 70 10.19 7.34 -2.53
N PRO A 71 11.50 7.48 -2.80
CA PRO A 71 12.46 8.06 -1.85
C PRO A 71 12.21 9.56 -1.58
N GLU A 72 11.50 10.26 -2.47
CA GLU A 72 11.09 11.65 -2.27
C GLU A 72 9.81 11.77 -1.40
N SER A 73 9.13 10.66 -1.14
CA SER A 73 8.02 10.62 -0.19
C SER A 73 8.57 10.59 1.23
N ASP A 74 8.01 11.41 2.13
CA ASP A 74 8.37 11.47 3.55
C ASP A 74 7.94 10.21 4.34
N TRP A 75 8.33 9.03 3.88
CA TRP A 75 8.19 7.76 4.58
C TRP A 75 9.07 7.71 5.83
N GLY A 76 10.12 8.55 5.91
CA GLY A 76 10.98 8.65 7.08
C GLY A 76 10.23 9.03 8.36
N ALA A 77 9.23 9.92 8.29
CA ALA A 77 8.37 10.20 9.44
C ALA A 77 7.51 8.98 9.83
N VAL A 78 6.98 8.26 8.85
CA VAL A 78 6.14 7.07 9.09
C VAL A 78 6.95 5.95 9.72
N LEU A 79 8.16 5.68 9.21
CA LEU A 79 9.10 4.70 9.75
C LEU A 79 9.46 5.01 11.21
N ARG A 80 9.71 6.28 11.53
CA ARG A 80 10.00 6.70 12.90
C ARG A 80 8.83 6.47 13.84
N ASN A 81 7.62 6.83 13.42
CA ASN A 81 6.41 6.59 14.21
C ASN A 81 6.17 5.08 14.42
N ALA A 82 6.42 4.26 13.39
CA ALA A 82 6.37 2.81 13.52
C ALA A 82 7.40 2.31 14.55
N HIS A 83 8.63 2.84 14.53
CA HIS A 83 9.67 2.52 15.51
C HIS A 83 9.30 2.88 16.95
N ASN A 84 8.50 3.93 17.11
CA ASN A 84 8.00 4.39 18.40
C ASN A 84 6.73 3.64 18.87
N GLY A 85 6.26 2.65 18.12
CA GLY A 85 5.03 1.90 18.45
C GLY A 85 3.74 2.69 18.20
N GLU A 86 3.76 3.80 17.45
CA GLU A 86 2.58 4.66 17.26
C GLU A 86 1.47 4.04 16.40
N TYR A 87 1.71 2.84 15.85
CA TYR A 87 0.75 2.05 15.09
C TYR A 87 0.43 0.72 15.76
N GLU A 88 0.81 0.50 17.01
CA GLU A 88 0.42 -0.71 17.75
C GLU A 88 -1.11 -0.77 17.87
N HIS A 89 -1.71 -1.88 17.45
CA HIS A 89 -3.15 -2.07 17.43
C HIS A 89 -3.50 -3.54 17.57
N GLY A 90 -4.70 -3.81 18.11
CA GLY A 90 -5.16 -5.16 18.37
C GLY A 90 -5.73 -5.85 17.14
N TYR A 91 -6.38 -5.12 16.24
CA TYR A 91 -7.23 -5.73 15.22
C TYR A 91 -7.13 -5.05 13.86
N GLY A 92 -7.24 -5.84 12.79
CA GLY A 92 -7.46 -5.30 11.46
C GLY A 92 -8.77 -4.53 11.32
N ALA A 93 -8.94 -3.89 10.17
CA ALA A 93 -10.22 -3.30 9.80
C ALA A 93 -11.27 -4.39 9.58
N SER A 94 -12.53 -4.07 9.87
CA SER A 94 -13.65 -4.93 9.53
C SER A 94 -13.86 -4.86 8.01
N CYS A 95 -13.15 -5.67 7.24
CA CYS A 95 -13.24 -5.76 5.79
C CYS A 95 -13.68 -7.18 5.35
N LEU A 96 -14.54 -7.29 4.32
CA LEU A 96 -14.91 -8.59 3.76
C LEU A 96 -13.69 -9.16 3.01
N PHE A 97 -13.20 -10.33 3.44
CA PHE A 97 -12.00 -11.03 2.92
C PHE A 97 -11.86 -11.02 1.38
N PHE A 98 -12.99 -11.05 0.66
CA PHE A 98 -13.08 -11.03 -0.80
C PHE A 98 -12.54 -9.77 -1.50
N HIS A 99 -12.61 -8.59 -0.88
CA HIS A 99 -12.21 -7.35 -1.54
C HIS A 99 -10.68 -7.18 -1.63
N THR A 100 -9.94 -7.79 -0.70
CA THR A 100 -8.50 -7.60 -0.55
C THR A 100 -7.68 -8.18 -1.71
N ARG A 101 -7.96 -9.42 -2.14
CA ARG A 101 -7.21 -10.09 -3.23
C ARG A 101 -7.46 -9.44 -4.58
N ARG A 102 -8.69 -8.98 -4.82
CA ARG A 102 -9.06 -8.26 -6.05
C ARG A 102 -8.34 -6.91 -6.13
N PHE A 103 -8.22 -6.21 -5.01
CA PHE A 103 -7.62 -4.88 -4.93
C PHE A 103 -6.16 -4.83 -5.41
N VAL A 104 -5.31 -5.78 -4.98
CA VAL A 104 -3.89 -5.82 -5.39
C VAL A 104 -3.69 -6.40 -6.79
N ASN A 105 -4.50 -7.38 -7.20
CA ASN A 105 -4.41 -7.94 -8.55
C ASN A 105 -4.75 -6.92 -9.63
N GLU A 106 -5.79 -6.11 -9.41
CA GLU A 106 -6.16 -5.03 -10.34
C GLU A 106 -5.06 -3.97 -10.45
N ALA A 107 -4.36 -3.65 -9.36
CA ALA A 107 -3.23 -2.72 -9.38
C ALA A 107 -2.07 -3.23 -10.23
N THR A 108 -1.74 -4.52 -10.08
CA THR A 108 -0.66 -5.16 -10.85
C THR A 108 -0.96 -5.12 -12.36
N GLN A 109 -2.20 -5.41 -12.75
CA GLN A 109 -2.62 -5.37 -14.16
C GLN A 109 -2.58 -3.94 -14.74
N GLN A 110 -2.95 -2.92 -13.96
CA GLN A 110 -2.90 -1.52 -14.38
C GLN A 110 -1.45 -1.03 -14.56
N ALA A 111 -0.54 -1.42 -13.67
CA ALA A 111 0.88 -1.06 -13.79
C ALA A 111 1.53 -1.69 -15.04
N ASP A 112 1.24 -2.96 -15.33
CA ASP A 112 1.77 -3.66 -16.50
C ASP A 112 1.22 -3.08 -17.82
N THR A 113 -0.06 -2.70 -17.84
CA THR A 113 -0.67 -2.06 -19.03
C THR A 113 -0.11 -0.67 -19.27
N ARG A 114 0.10 0.12 -18.21
CA ARG A 114 0.70 1.45 -18.32
C ARG A 114 2.14 1.39 -18.82
N LYS A 115 2.97 0.49 -18.29
CA LYS A 115 4.34 0.28 -18.79
C LYS A 115 4.38 -0.09 -20.27
N LYS A 116 3.44 -0.93 -20.73
CA LYS A 116 3.31 -1.28 -22.15
C LYS A 116 2.89 -0.10 -23.03
N GLN A 117 2.00 0.76 -22.53
CA GLN A 117 1.56 1.96 -23.23
C GLN A 117 2.69 3.00 -23.33
N GLU A 118 3.42 3.26 -22.24
CA GLU A 118 4.57 4.16 -22.22
C GLU A 118 5.69 3.65 -23.14
N ALA A 119 5.96 2.34 -23.15
CA ALA A 119 6.92 1.74 -24.10
C ALA A 119 6.48 1.92 -25.57
N ALA A 120 5.18 1.75 -25.87
CA ALA A 120 4.65 1.92 -27.21
C ALA A 120 4.65 3.39 -27.69
N GLU A 121 4.41 4.35 -26.80
CA GLU A 121 4.51 5.78 -27.12
C GLU A 121 5.96 6.19 -27.43
N VAL A 122 6.93 5.73 -26.63
CA VAL A 122 8.35 5.96 -26.89
C VAL A 122 8.76 5.35 -28.24
N GLU A 123 8.36 4.13 -28.55
CA GLU A 123 8.64 3.52 -29.86
C GLU A 123 8.00 4.29 -31.03
N SER A 124 6.81 4.85 -30.84
CA SER A 124 6.13 5.68 -31.83
C SER A 124 6.85 7.01 -32.06
N GLU A 125 7.28 7.71 -31.01
CA GLU A 125 8.05 8.97 -31.13
C GLU A 125 9.41 8.75 -31.79
N PHE A 126 10.14 7.70 -31.42
CA PHE A 126 11.43 7.37 -32.05
C PHE A 126 11.28 6.84 -33.49
N GLY A 127 10.15 6.22 -33.83
CA GLY A 127 9.82 5.77 -35.18
C GLY A 127 9.47 6.90 -36.15
N LEU A 128 8.87 7.99 -35.65
CA LEU A 128 8.54 9.19 -36.43
C LEU A 128 9.77 10.06 -36.76
N LEU A 129 10.84 9.98 -35.97
CA LEU A 129 12.12 10.68 -36.20
C LEU A 129 13.05 10.02 -37.23
N ARG A 130 12.68 8.86 -37.79
CA ARG A 130 13.50 8.09 -38.76
C ARG A 130 13.00 8.15 -40.23
N LYS A 131 12.09 9.05 -40.57
CA LYS A 131 11.68 9.33 -41.96
C LYS A 131 12.06 10.74 -42.36
#